data_AF-R6XQ34-F1
#
_entry.id   AF-R6XQ34-F1
#
_cell.length_a   1.000
_cell.length_b   1.000
_cell.length_c   1.000
_cell.angle_alpha   90.00
_cell.angle_beta   90.00
_cell.angle_gamma   90.00
#
_symmetry.space_group_name_H-M   'P 1'
#
loop_
_entity.id
_entity.type
_entity.pdbx_description
1 polymer ?
#
loop_
_entity_poly.entity_id
_entity_poly.type
_entity_poly.pdbx_seq_one_letter_code
_entity_poly.pdbx_strand_id
1 'polypeptide(L)'
;MSDELKGAIITAIVTGIISIIGFVVTYNSMKKNFKNELEKEKTSVHIEKMSTIPYFILELLGKIIKSQGQEDILNDFNCLMNTVYAYGSEKAIFIAATMQKENYEKAGTDQFEKYRAISLYTLLATQIKYDVTGIAVSPECWLQMKLNDYSANKSEFKKANNLIVKELNLKSEFKIK
;
A
#
# COMPACT_ATOMS: atom_id res chain seq x y z
N MET A 1 -52.60 -33.36 37.88
CA MET A 1 -51.95 -32.12 37.42
C MET A 1 -52.95 -31.39 36.53
N SER A 2 -53.37 -30.17 36.87
CA SER A 2 -54.37 -29.44 36.08
C SER A 2 -53.83 -29.10 34.69
N ASP A 3 -54.72 -29.00 33.70
CA ASP A 3 -54.31 -28.69 32.32
C ASP A 3 -53.68 -27.29 32.20
N GLU A 4 -54.05 -26.36 33.09
CA GLU A 4 -53.38 -25.07 33.25
C GLU A 4 -51.90 -25.20 33.63
N LEU A 5 -51.56 -26.11 34.57
CA LEU A 5 -50.18 -26.33 35.00
C LEU A 5 -49.35 -26.97 33.88
N LYS A 6 -49.93 -27.88 33.08
CA LYS A 6 -49.27 -28.43 31.88
C LYS A 6 -49.00 -27.34 30.84
N GLY A 7 -49.98 -26.48 30.56
CA GLY A 7 -49.85 -25.37 29.61
C GLY A 7 -48.78 -24.35 30.02
N ALA A 8 -48.67 -24.03 31.31
CA ALA A 8 -47.65 -23.14 31.85
C ALA A 8 -46.22 -23.71 31.68
N ILE A 9 -46.03 -25.00 31.96
CA ILE A 9 -44.73 -25.68 31.82
C ILE A 9 -44.28 -25.70 30.35
N ILE A 10 -45.18 -26.04 29.42
CA ILE A 10 -44.87 -26.07 27.98
C ILE A 10 -44.46 -24.67 27.49
N THR A 11 -45.21 -23.63 27.88
CA THR A 11 -44.90 -22.24 27.52
C THR A 11 -43.51 -21.81 28.03
N ALA A 12 -43.18 -22.16 29.28
CA ALA A 12 -41.87 -21.85 29.86
C ALA A 12 -40.71 -22.53 29.12
N ILE A 13 -40.87 -23.81 28.76
CA ILE A 13 -39.86 -24.57 28.00
C ILE A 13 -39.68 -23.96 26.60
N VAL A 14 -40.77 -23.69 25.89
CA VAL A 14 -40.72 -23.10 24.54
C VAL A 14 -40.05 -21.72 24.57
N THR A 15 -40.40 -20.89 25.54
CA THR A 15 -39.78 -19.57 25.74
C THR A 15 -38.29 -19.69 26.05
N GLY A 16 -37.89 -20.67 26.87
CA GLY A 16 -36.50 -20.96 27.16
C GLY A 16 -35.70 -21.36 25.92
N ILE A 17 -36.23 -22.27 25.09
CA ILE A 17 -35.58 -22.71 23.85
C ILE A 17 -35.41 -21.54 22.87
N ILE A 18 -36.47 -20.75 22.67
CA ILE A 18 -36.43 -19.56 21.79
C ILE A 18 -35.36 -18.58 22.29
N SER A 19 -35.28 -18.36 23.61
CA SER A 19 -34.30 -17.46 24.21
C SER A 19 -32.87 -17.96 24.01
N ILE A 20 -32.61 -19.26 24.19
CA ILE A 20 -31.29 -19.87 23.95
C ILE A 20 -30.89 -19.73 22.48
N ILE A 21 -31.80 -20.04 21.55
CA ILE A 21 -31.54 -19.90 20.11
C ILE A 21 -31.25 -18.43 19.76
N GLY A 22 -32.07 -17.50 20.27
CA GLY A 22 -31.88 -16.07 20.06
C GLY A 22 -30.52 -15.59 20.58
N PHE A 23 -30.10 -16.06 21.75
CA PHE A 23 -28.79 -15.75 22.32
C PHE A 23 -27.64 -16.29 21.45
N VAL A 24 -27.75 -17.54 20.97
CA VAL A 24 -26.74 -18.15 20.09
C VAL A 24 -26.60 -17.37 18.76
N VAL A 25 -27.72 -17.01 18.15
CA VAL A 25 -27.72 -16.20 16.91
C VAL A 25 -27.10 -14.82 17.17
N THR A 26 -27.48 -14.18 18.27
CA THR A 26 -26.96 -12.85 18.65
C THR A 26 -25.45 -12.91 18.90
N TYR A 27 -24.98 -13.90 19.64
CA TYR A 27 -23.56 -14.11 19.91
C TYR A 27 -22.74 -14.29 18.62
N ASN A 28 -23.22 -15.13 17.70
CA ASN A 28 -22.55 -15.36 16.41
C ASN A 28 -22.55 -14.09 15.54
N SER A 29 -23.65 -13.34 15.54
CA SER A 29 -23.75 -12.04 14.85
C SER A 29 -22.75 -11.03 15.41
N MET A 30 -22.70 -10.86 16.74
CA MET A 30 -21.75 -9.98 17.41
C MET A 30 -20.30 -10.38 17.12
N LYS A 31 -19.98 -11.67 17.19
CA LYS A 31 -18.63 -12.19 16.88
C LYS A 31 -18.22 -11.86 15.44
N LYS A 32 -19.14 -12.00 14.49
CA LYS A 32 -18.91 -11.64 13.07
C LYS A 32 -18.71 -10.13 12.92
N ASN A 33 -19.54 -9.31 13.56
CA ASN A 33 -19.44 -7.86 13.50
C ASN A 33 -18.11 -7.37 14.07
N PHE A 34 -17.71 -7.87 15.25
CA PHE A 34 -16.43 -7.54 15.86
C PHE A 34 -15.25 -7.91 14.97
N LYS A 35 -15.28 -9.10 14.34
CA LYS A 35 -14.25 -9.49 13.36
C LYS A 35 -14.20 -8.52 12.18
N ASN A 36 -15.35 -8.12 11.64
CA ASN A 36 -15.41 -7.19 10.52
C ASN A 36 -14.90 -5.79 10.91
N GLU A 37 -15.22 -5.32 12.10
CA GLU A 37 -14.71 -4.05 12.64
C GLU A 37 -13.20 -4.10 12.83
N LEU A 38 -12.66 -5.19 13.39
CA LEU A 38 -11.21 -5.37 13.50
C LEU A 38 -10.50 -5.34 12.14
N GLU A 39 -11.05 -5.99 11.12
CA GLU A 39 -10.47 -5.95 9.77
C GLU A 39 -10.56 -4.57 9.13
N LYS A 40 -11.65 -3.83 9.38
CA LYS A 40 -11.78 -2.42 8.96
C LYS A 40 -10.75 -1.53 9.65
N GLU A 41 -10.54 -1.67 10.95
CA GLU A 41 -9.55 -0.91 11.71
C GLU A 41 -8.13 -1.18 11.20
N LYS A 42 -7.75 -2.45 10.99
CA LYS A 42 -6.45 -2.80 10.39
C LYS A 42 -6.26 -2.15 9.02
N THR A 43 -7.30 -2.21 8.18
CA THR A 43 -7.28 -1.60 6.84
C THR A 43 -7.18 -0.08 6.93
N SER A 44 -7.88 0.54 7.89
CA SER A 44 -7.86 1.98 8.14
C SER A 44 -6.45 2.45 8.52
N VAL A 45 -5.78 1.76 9.44
CA VAL A 45 -4.39 2.07 9.84
C VAL A 45 -3.44 1.96 8.64
N HIS A 46 -3.57 0.91 7.82
CA HIS A 46 -2.78 0.76 6.60
C HIS A 46 -2.98 1.95 5.66
N ILE A 47 -4.24 2.30 5.36
CA ILE A 47 -4.61 3.44 4.50
C ILE A 47 -4.07 4.75 5.06
N GLU A 48 -4.25 5.00 6.36
CA GLU A 48 -3.80 6.22 7.02
C GLU A 48 -2.28 6.38 6.88
N LYS A 49 -1.52 5.35 7.28
CA LYS A 49 -0.06 5.36 7.23
C LYS A 49 0.48 5.46 5.82
N MET A 50 -0.22 4.91 4.82
CA MET A 50 0.21 4.92 3.42
C MET A 50 -0.29 6.11 2.61
N SER A 51 -1.32 6.82 3.06
CA SER A 51 -1.95 7.91 2.31
C SER A 51 -0.99 9.06 1.98
N THR A 52 -0.03 9.34 2.87
CA THR A 52 0.94 10.44 2.73
C THR A 52 2.26 10.00 2.10
N ILE A 53 2.51 8.69 2.03
CA ILE A 53 3.79 8.13 1.57
C ILE A 53 4.09 8.43 0.10
N PRO A 54 3.12 8.38 -0.84
CA PRO A 54 3.37 8.81 -2.22
C PRO A 54 3.90 10.24 -2.29
N TYR A 55 3.37 11.16 -1.48
CA TYR A 55 3.86 12.54 -1.44
C TYR A 55 5.30 12.60 -0.91
N PHE A 56 5.57 11.92 0.22
CA PHE A 56 6.90 11.87 0.83
C PHE A 56 7.97 11.30 -0.12
N ILE A 57 7.65 10.23 -0.86
CA ILE A 57 8.54 9.63 -1.88
C ILE A 57 8.93 10.66 -2.95
N LEU A 58 7.93 11.40 -3.45
CA LEU A 58 8.15 12.37 -4.53
C LEU A 58 8.90 13.60 -4.05
N GLU A 59 8.73 14.00 -2.78
CA GLU A 59 9.52 15.05 -2.15
C GLU A 59 10.98 14.63 -2.01
N LEU A 60 11.23 13.42 -1.49
CA LEU A 60 12.57 12.83 -1.39
C LEU A 60 13.26 12.74 -2.76
N LEU A 61 12.54 12.27 -3.79
CA LEU A 61 13.05 12.26 -5.16
C LEU A 61 13.42 13.67 -5.64
N GLY A 62 12.60 14.68 -5.30
CA GLY A 62 12.89 16.08 -5.61
C GLY A 62 14.17 16.59 -4.95
N LYS A 63 14.40 16.24 -3.67
CA LYS A 63 15.63 16.57 -2.93
C LYS A 63 16.86 15.93 -3.58
N ILE A 64 16.76 14.65 -3.97
CA ILE A 64 17.83 13.90 -4.66
C ILE A 64 18.18 14.53 -6.00
N ILE A 65 17.18 14.84 -6.84
CA ILE A 65 17.40 15.45 -8.17
C ILE A 65 18.08 16.82 -8.04
N LYS A 66 17.78 17.58 -6.98
CA LYS A 66 18.36 18.90 -6.71
C LYS A 66 19.65 18.86 -5.88
N SER A 67 20.11 17.66 -5.48
CA SER A 67 21.29 17.46 -4.62
C SER A 67 21.26 18.30 -3.32
N GLN A 68 20.10 18.44 -2.69
CA GLN A 68 19.94 19.22 -1.45
C GLN A 68 20.33 18.37 -0.22
N GLY A 69 21.32 18.80 0.57
CA GLY A 69 21.63 18.30 1.93
C GLY A 69 21.73 16.77 2.08
N GLN A 70 22.94 16.20 2.07
CA GLN A 70 23.16 14.75 2.10
C GLN A 70 22.60 14.04 3.36
N GLU A 71 22.67 14.67 4.53
CA GLU A 71 22.27 14.06 5.81
C GLU A 71 20.74 13.91 5.92
N ASP A 72 19.99 14.94 5.50
CA ASP A 72 18.52 14.92 5.50
C ASP A 72 17.97 13.86 4.51
N ILE A 73 18.60 13.70 3.34
CA ILE A 73 18.20 12.69 2.35
C ILE A 73 18.34 11.26 2.89
N LEU A 74 19.43 10.97 3.61
CA LEU A 74 19.66 9.62 4.12
C LEU A 74 18.64 9.25 5.20
N ASN A 75 18.34 10.19 6.10
CA ASN A 75 17.33 10.00 7.14
C ASN A 75 15.94 9.82 6.54
N ASP A 76 15.56 10.65 5.57
CA ASP A 76 14.29 10.53 4.86
C ASP A 76 14.17 9.19 4.12
N PHE A 77 15.25 8.74 3.49
CA PHE A 77 15.28 7.46 2.79
C PHE A 77 15.12 6.27 3.74
N ASN A 78 15.83 6.26 4.87
CA ASN A 78 15.68 5.20 5.87
C ASN A 78 14.26 5.17 6.46
N CYS A 79 13.69 6.35 6.73
CA CYS A 79 12.31 6.48 7.16
C CYS A 79 11.34 5.89 6.13
N LEU A 80 11.55 6.19 4.85
CA LEU A 80 10.77 5.64 3.74
C LEU A 80 10.85 4.11 3.71
N MET A 81 12.06 3.53 3.72
CA MET A 81 12.25 2.08 3.64
C MET A 81 11.57 1.35 4.80
N ASN A 82 11.74 1.84 6.04
CA ASN A 82 11.11 1.26 7.22
C ASN A 82 9.58 1.35 7.16
N THR A 83 9.05 2.48 6.70
CA THR A 83 7.61 2.69 6.58
C THR A 83 7.00 1.78 5.51
N VAL A 84 7.65 1.66 4.35
CA VAL A 84 7.21 0.76 3.27
C VAL A 84 7.28 -0.69 3.72
N TYR A 85 8.31 -1.10 4.45
CA TYR A 85 8.39 -2.46 4.98
C TYR A 85 7.29 -2.76 6.02
N ALA A 86 7.02 -1.81 6.92
CA ALA A 86 6.06 -2.01 8.00
C ALA A 86 4.60 -2.05 7.53
N TYR A 87 4.26 -1.23 6.53
CA TYR A 87 2.86 -1.05 6.13
C TYR A 87 2.60 -1.29 4.65
N GLY A 88 3.61 -1.41 3.78
CA GLY A 88 3.42 -1.42 2.32
C GLY A 88 2.85 -2.73 1.81
N SER A 89 2.28 -2.70 0.59
CA SER A 89 1.94 -3.94 -0.11
C SER A 89 3.20 -4.71 -0.51
N GLU A 90 3.06 -6.00 -0.79
CA GLU A 90 4.16 -6.84 -1.29
C GLU A 90 4.85 -6.21 -2.52
N LYS A 91 4.08 -5.64 -3.45
CA LYS A 91 4.62 -4.98 -4.64
C LYS A 91 5.39 -3.70 -4.30
N ALA A 92 4.90 -2.90 -3.35
CA ALA A 92 5.63 -1.72 -2.88
C ALA A 92 6.95 -2.13 -2.20
N ILE A 93 6.93 -3.19 -1.38
CA ILE A 93 8.12 -3.74 -0.73
C ILE A 93 9.14 -4.23 -1.77
N PHE A 94 8.73 -4.91 -2.83
CA PHE A 94 9.65 -5.35 -3.89
C PHE A 94 10.31 -4.19 -4.64
N ILE A 95 9.57 -3.10 -4.88
CA ILE A 95 10.16 -1.89 -5.48
C ILE A 95 11.20 -1.28 -4.52
N ALA A 96 10.85 -1.12 -3.23
CA ALA A 96 11.76 -0.58 -2.23
C ALA A 96 13.01 -1.46 -2.02
N ALA A 97 12.85 -2.77 -1.97
CA ALA A 97 13.96 -3.72 -1.90
C ALA A 97 14.89 -3.62 -3.12
N THR A 98 14.32 -3.41 -4.31
CA THR A 98 15.09 -3.18 -5.55
C THR A 98 15.89 -1.88 -5.47
N MET A 99 15.28 -0.79 -4.98
CA MET A 99 15.98 0.48 -4.74
C MET A 99 17.16 0.31 -3.79
N GLN A 100 16.94 -0.37 -2.66
CA GLN A 100 17.98 -0.60 -1.66
C GLN A 100 19.12 -1.47 -2.21
N LYS A 101 18.78 -2.54 -2.92
CA LYS A 101 19.75 -3.44 -3.54
C LYS A 101 20.64 -2.71 -4.54
N GLU A 102 20.05 -1.91 -5.43
CA GLU A 102 20.81 -1.16 -6.44
C GLU A 102 21.71 -0.08 -5.80
N ASN A 103 21.26 0.55 -4.72
CA ASN A 103 22.07 1.49 -3.96
C ASN A 103 23.31 0.80 -3.35
N TYR A 104 23.18 -0.43 -2.83
CA TYR A 104 24.32 -1.18 -2.30
C TYR A 104 25.27 -1.66 -3.39
N GLU A 105 24.76 -2.18 -4.50
CA GLU A 105 25.57 -2.67 -5.61
C GLU A 105 26.39 -1.56 -6.28
N LYS A 106 25.86 -0.34 -6.29
CA LYS A 106 26.50 0.83 -6.90
C LYS A 106 27.27 1.68 -5.88
N ALA A 107 27.27 1.31 -4.60
CA ALA A 107 27.99 2.03 -3.56
C ALA A 107 29.50 2.01 -3.85
N GLY A 108 30.11 3.19 -3.98
CA GLY A 108 31.53 3.33 -4.31
C GLY A 108 31.85 3.27 -5.81
N THR A 109 30.83 3.31 -6.68
CA THR A 109 31.01 3.42 -8.15
C THR A 109 30.42 4.75 -8.64
N ASP A 110 30.95 5.29 -9.73
CA ASP A 110 30.37 6.48 -10.41
C ASP A 110 29.12 6.12 -11.27
N GLN A 111 28.64 4.88 -11.20
CA GLN A 111 27.56 4.38 -12.05
C GLN A 111 26.18 4.73 -11.48
N PHE A 112 25.78 5.99 -11.58
CA PHE A 112 24.42 6.40 -11.26
C PHE A 112 23.50 6.31 -12.49
N GLU A 113 22.65 5.28 -12.53
CA GLU A 113 21.62 5.15 -13.57
C GLU A 113 20.40 6.02 -13.28
N LYS A 114 20.54 7.32 -13.55
CA LYS A 114 19.52 8.36 -13.30
C LYS A 114 18.09 7.94 -13.69
N TYR A 115 17.90 7.44 -14.91
CA TYR A 115 16.56 7.09 -15.40
C TYR A 115 15.94 5.93 -14.63
N ARG A 116 16.75 4.93 -14.23
CA ARG A 116 16.30 3.79 -13.45
C ARG A 116 15.96 4.18 -12.02
N ALA A 117 16.83 4.97 -11.37
CA ALA A 117 16.59 5.49 -10.04
C ALA A 117 15.28 6.30 -9.98
N ILE A 118 15.12 7.29 -10.86
CA ILE A 118 13.90 8.10 -10.94
C ILE A 118 12.66 7.22 -11.19
N SER A 119 12.77 6.22 -12.09
CA SER A 119 11.66 5.30 -12.38
C SER A 119 11.27 4.46 -11.16
N LEU A 120 12.22 4.00 -10.35
CA LEU A 120 11.91 3.25 -9.12
C LEU A 120 11.13 4.11 -8.11
N TYR A 121 11.56 5.36 -7.88
CA TYR A 121 10.84 6.27 -6.99
C TYR A 121 9.42 6.57 -7.50
N THR A 122 9.25 6.88 -8.78
CA THR A 122 7.92 7.18 -9.33
C THR A 122 7.02 5.96 -9.38
N LEU A 123 7.57 4.76 -9.64
CA LEU A 123 6.83 3.50 -9.56
C LEU A 123 6.43 3.17 -8.12
N LEU A 124 7.28 3.40 -7.13
CA LEU A 124 6.94 3.19 -5.72
C LEU A 124 5.77 4.09 -5.30
N ALA A 125 5.84 5.39 -5.63
CA ALA A 125 4.75 6.33 -5.35
C ALA A 125 3.45 5.93 -6.07
N THR A 126 3.56 5.45 -7.31
CA THR A 126 2.43 4.98 -8.12
C THR A 126 1.80 3.71 -7.53
N GLN A 127 2.62 2.74 -7.13
CA GLN A 127 2.17 1.48 -6.52
C GLN A 127 1.45 1.75 -5.21
N ILE A 128 2.03 2.54 -4.29
CA ILE A 128 1.40 2.83 -3.01
C ILE A 128 0.11 3.64 -3.19
N LYS A 129 0.09 4.63 -4.10
CA LYS A 129 -1.14 5.34 -4.44
C LYS A 129 -2.22 4.37 -4.94
N TYR A 130 -1.86 3.43 -5.81
CA TYR A 130 -2.78 2.41 -6.29
C TYR A 130 -3.29 1.52 -5.16
N ASP A 131 -2.41 1.09 -4.25
CA ASP A 131 -2.78 0.24 -3.12
C ASP A 131 -3.79 0.92 -2.18
N VAL A 132 -3.63 2.23 -1.96
CA VAL A 132 -4.52 3.02 -1.11
C VAL A 132 -5.84 3.40 -1.79
N THR A 133 -5.80 3.75 -3.08
CA THR A 133 -6.95 4.38 -3.76
C THR A 133 -7.64 3.50 -4.78
N GLY A 134 -6.99 2.42 -5.24
CA GLY A 134 -7.42 1.62 -6.39
C GLY A 134 -7.26 2.32 -7.75
N ILE A 135 -6.73 3.55 -7.80
CA ILE A 135 -6.64 4.34 -9.03
C ILE A 135 -5.28 4.10 -9.70
N ALA A 136 -5.28 3.41 -10.84
CA ALA A 136 -4.08 3.20 -11.63
C ALA A 136 -3.77 4.44 -12.47
N VAL A 137 -2.55 4.97 -12.32
CA VAL A 137 -2.04 6.10 -13.12
C VAL A 137 -0.65 5.73 -13.61
N SER A 138 -0.32 6.09 -14.84
CA SER A 138 1.04 5.87 -15.35
C SER A 138 2.02 6.81 -14.64
N PRO A 139 3.22 6.32 -14.23
CA PRO A 139 4.27 7.17 -13.66
C PRO A 139 4.74 8.25 -14.66
N GLU A 140 4.46 8.08 -15.97
CA GLU A 140 4.66 9.09 -17.01
C GLU A 140 4.03 10.44 -16.66
N CYS A 141 2.86 10.45 -16.00
CA CYS A 141 2.19 11.70 -15.64
C CYS A 141 3.04 12.56 -14.69
N TRP A 142 3.71 11.95 -13.71
CA TRP A 142 4.59 12.69 -12.82
C TRP A 142 5.85 13.16 -13.55
N LEU A 143 6.43 12.32 -14.41
CA LEU A 143 7.61 12.67 -15.19
C LEU A 143 7.35 13.88 -16.09
N GLN A 144 6.22 13.89 -16.81
CA GLN A 144 5.78 15.02 -17.64
C GLN A 144 5.51 16.28 -16.81
N MET A 145 4.93 16.13 -15.62
CA MET A 145 4.61 17.26 -14.75
C MET A 145 5.86 17.88 -14.11
N LYS A 146 6.89 17.09 -13.81
CA LYS A 146 8.03 17.54 -12.99
C LYS A 146 9.32 17.79 -13.76
N LEU A 147 9.57 17.08 -14.85
CA LEU A 147 10.82 17.16 -15.60
C LEU A 147 10.66 17.99 -16.87
N ASN A 148 11.40 19.10 -16.94
CA ASN A 148 11.38 20.00 -18.10
C ASN A 148 11.94 19.35 -19.37
N ASP A 149 12.82 18.36 -19.23
CA ASP A 149 13.51 17.66 -20.31
C ASP A 149 12.92 16.25 -20.59
N TYR A 150 11.72 15.95 -20.08
CA TYR A 150 11.10 14.63 -20.26
C TYR A 150 10.97 14.24 -21.74
N SER A 151 10.48 15.15 -22.58
CA SER A 151 10.25 14.87 -24.01
C SER A 151 11.52 14.41 -24.74
N ALA A 152 12.67 15.00 -24.40
CA ALA A 152 13.96 14.63 -24.99
C ALA A 152 14.48 13.27 -24.48
N ASN A 153 14.10 12.89 -23.27
CA ASN A 153 14.58 11.68 -22.59
C ASN A 153 13.54 10.56 -22.48
N LYS A 154 12.40 10.70 -23.17
CA LYS A 154 11.25 9.79 -23.04
C LYS A 154 11.62 8.34 -23.32
N SER A 155 12.48 8.08 -24.32
CA SER A 155 12.92 6.72 -24.66
C SER A 155 13.65 6.02 -23.52
N GLU A 156 14.55 6.74 -22.83
CA GLU A 156 15.35 6.20 -21.73
C GLU A 156 14.47 5.91 -20.51
N PHE A 157 13.57 6.84 -20.16
CA PHE A 157 12.58 6.59 -19.10
C PHE A 157 11.68 5.42 -19.44
N LYS A 158 11.16 5.36 -20.67
CA LYS A 158 10.31 4.26 -21.11
C LYS A 158 11.02 2.92 -21.00
N LYS A 159 12.28 2.84 -21.44
CA LYS A 159 13.11 1.64 -21.36
C LYS A 159 13.31 1.22 -19.89
N ALA A 160 13.78 2.14 -19.05
CA ALA A 160 14.07 1.85 -17.64
C ALA A 160 12.80 1.47 -16.86
N ASN A 161 11.73 2.27 -16.94
CA ASN A 161 10.47 2.02 -16.26
C ASN A 161 9.83 0.69 -16.68
N ASN A 162 9.71 0.44 -17.98
CA ASN A 162 9.00 -0.73 -18.47
C ASN A 162 9.79 -2.02 -18.19
N LEU A 163 11.12 -1.93 -18.08
CA LEU A 163 11.96 -3.03 -17.62
C LEU A 163 11.64 -3.37 -16.15
N ILE A 164 11.62 -2.38 -15.25
CA ILE A 164 11.26 -2.59 -13.83
C ILE A 164 9.84 -3.17 -13.71
N VAL A 165 8.86 -2.63 -14.45
CA VAL A 165 7.48 -3.14 -14.45
C VAL A 165 7.44 -4.62 -14.84
N LYS A 166 8.27 -5.03 -15.80
CA LYS A 166 8.39 -6.43 -16.21
C LYS A 166 9.09 -7.29 -15.15
N GLU A 167 10.24 -6.83 -14.64
CA GLU A 167 11.05 -7.54 -13.63
C GLU A 167 10.25 -7.84 -12.36
N LEU A 168 9.48 -6.86 -11.88
CA LEU A 168 8.72 -6.96 -10.64
C LEU A 168 7.26 -7.42 -10.86
N ASN A 169 6.90 -7.73 -12.11
CA ASN A 169 5.54 -8.11 -12.52
C ASN A 169 4.49 -7.14 -11.95
N LEU A 170 4.68 -5.85 -12.22
CA LEU A 170 3.76 -4.77 -11.83
C LEU A 170 2.63 -4.64 -12.85
N LYS A 171 1.63 -3.82 -12.52
CA LYS A 171 0.49 -3.55 -13.41
C LYS A 171 0.93 -2.97 -14.75
N SER A 172 0.26 -3.42 -15.81
CA SER A 172 0.55 -3.00 -17.18
C SER A 172 0.32 -1.50 -17.40
N GLU A 173 -0.60 -0.93 -16.65
CA GLU A 173 -0.99 0.47 -16.61
C GLU A 173 0.14 1.37 -16.10
N PHE A 174 1.12 0.80 -15.40
CA PHE A 174 2.31 1.52 -14.92
C PHE A 174 3.40 1.62 -15.99
N LYS A 175 3.18 1.06 -17.17
CA LYS A 175 4.09 1.25 -18.31
C LYS A 175 3.97 2.68 -18.86
N ILE A 176 5.11 3.19 -19.32
CA ILE A 176 5.19 4.42 -20.12
C ILE A 176 4.88 4.05 -21.57
N LYS A 177 4.02 4.85 -22.22
CA LYS A 177 3.52 4.61 -23.58
C LYS A 177 4.45 5.16 -24.64
#